data_AF-A0A382Q5T5-F1
#
_entry.id   AF-A0A382Q5T5-F1
#
_cell.length_a   1.000
_cell.length_b   1.000
_cell.length_c   1.000
_cell.angle_alpha   90.00
_cell.angle_beta   90.00
_cell.angle_gamma   90.00
#
_symmetry.space_group_name_H-M   'P 1'
#
loop_
_entity.id
_entity.type
_entity.pdbx_description
1 polymer ?
#
loop_
_entity_poly.entity_id
_entity_poly.type
_entity_poly.pdbx_seq_one_letter_code
_entity_poly.pdbx_strand_id
1 'polypeptide(L)'
;MGDVFDRRKFVNYKSLYDAKDMFFDPMAKNNIECHMLAGNHDTFYKTTNEVNSPALLLKEYSNIITYRDPCELTYCDSTFLMMPWLCKENYEGAVKLINNTKCDLMFGHLEVNGFEMIRGQFCAEGLDRKLFDKFDMVFSGHFHHKSDNGTIYYLGNPYQTNWMDYKDPRGFHIFDFETRELTFVENPNEMFHKYFYNDLDWTTETVQETNFEAWKNCYVKIIVENKTNPYLFDVVLDKMYKAGVGDITVVESFAELDNEETIIDEAQDTMTILSSYIDQMD
;
A
#
# COMPACT_ATOMS: atom_id res chain seq x y z
N MET A 1 2.57 0.68 8.61
CA MET A 1 3.97 1.01 8.99
C MET A 1 4.34 2.31 8.29
N GLY A 2 3.86 3.45 8.79
CA GLY A 2 3.82 4.70 8.01
C GLY A 2 2.70 4.74 6.97
N ASP A 3 2.58 5.89 6.31
CA ASP A 3 1.60 6.24 5.28
C ASP A 3 0.17 5.99 5.69
N VAL A 4 -0.17 6.59 6.82
CA VAL A 4 -1.51 6.53 7.40
C VAL A 4 -2.48 7.32 6.52
N PHE A 5 -2.02 8.45 6.00
CA PHE A 5 -2.76 9.28 5.06
C PHE A 5 -1.97 9.47 3.77
N ASP A 6 -2.66 9.35 2.63
CA ASP A 6 -2.09 9.34 1.28
C ASP A 6 -1.41 10.66 0.86
N ARG A 7 -1.73 11.79 1.49
CA ARG A 7 -1.30 13.11 0.98
C ARG A 7 -0.65 13.98 2.04
N ARG A 8 0.57 14.42 1.71
CA ARG A 8 1.38 15.36 2.52
C ARG A 8 0.70 16.70 2.81
N LYS A 9 -0.08 17.22 1.85
CA LYS A 9 -0.54 18.63 1.87
C LYS A 9 -1.97 18.83 2.38
N PHE A 10 -2.83 17.82 2.25
CA PHE A 10 -4.23 17.95 2.62
C PHE A 10 -4.85 16.60 2.93
N VAL A 11 -5.93 16.62 3.71
CA VAL A 11 -6.74 15.43 4.00
C VAL A 11 -8.15 15.64 3.51
N ASN A 12 -8.73 14.63 2.87
CA ASN A 12 -10.14 14.64 2.55
C ASN A 12 -10.96 14.36 3.83
N TYR A 13 -11.95 15.20 4.13
CA TYR A 13 -12.74 15.05 5.36
C TYR A 13 -13.57 13.77 5.42
N LYS A 14 -14.06 13.27 4.28
CA LYS A 14 -14.77 11.99 4.23
C LYS A 14 -13.82 10.83 4.53
N SER A 15 -12.64 10.80 3.90
CA SER A 15 -11.63 9.79 4.21
C SER A 15 -11.17 9.83 5.67
N LEU A 16 -10.99 11.03 6.24
CA LEU A 16 -10.65 11.16 7.67
C LEU A 16 -11.78 10.67 8.58
N TYR A 17 -13.03 11.04 8.28
CA TYR A 17 -14.20 10.59 9.02
C TYR A 17 -14.30 9.06 9.00
N ASP A 18 -14.16 8.46 7.82
CA ASP A 18 -14.24 7.00 7.66
C ASP A 18 -13.07 6.29 8.34
N ALA A 19 -11.85 6.81 8.24
CA ALA A 19 -10.69 6.26 8.95
C ALA A 19 -10.88 6.26 10.47
N LYS A 20 -11.50 7.32 11.01
CA LYS A 20 -11.86 7.38 12.43
C LYS A 20 -12.89 6.33 12.80
N ASP A 21 -14.02 6.30 12.08
CA ASP A 21 -15.12 5.37 12.37
C ASP A 21 -14.71 3.89 12.21
N MET A 22 -13.95 3.56 11.15
CA MET A 22 -13.64 2.17 10.80
C MET A 22 -12.42 1.60 11.52
N PHE A 23 -11.48 2.45 11.97
CA PHE A 23 -10.19 1.99 12.49
C PHE A 23 -9.87 2.58 13.87
N PHE A 24 -9.75 3.91 13.98
CA PHE A 24 -9.27 4.53 15.23
C PHE A 24 -10.27 4.43 16.38
N ASP A 25 -11.56 4.64 16.12
CA ASP A 25 -12.62 4.49 17.13
C ASP A 25 -12.72 3.05 17.64
N PRO A 26 -12.76 2.00 16.78
CA PRO A 26 -12.69 0.62 17.23
C PRO A 26 -11.46 0.31 18.08
N MET A 27 -10.28 0.79 17.69
CA MET A 27 -9.05 0.57 18.46
C MET A 27 -9.16 1.17 19.87
N ALA A 28 -9.65 2.40 19.98
CA ALA A 28 -9.85 3.07 21.27
C ALA A 28 -10.91 2.35 22.13
N LYS A 29 -12.05 1.98 21.54
CA LYS A 29 -13.15 1.27 22.23
C LYS A 29 -12.74 -0.09 22.76
N ASN A 30 -11.82 -0.77 22.06
CA ASN A 30 -11.31 -2.09 22.46
C ASN A 30 -10.01 -2.01 23.27
N ASN A 31 -9.59 -0.81 23.69
CA ASN A 31 -8.37 -0.61 24.48
C ASN A 31 -7.12 -1.21 23.82
N ILE A 32 -7.01 -1.04 22.50
CA ILE A 32 -5.85 -1.48 21.72
C ILE A 32 -4.93 -0.29 21.52
N GLU A 33 -3.69 -0.42 21.99
CA GLU A 33 -2.65 0.57 21.78
C GLU A 33 -2.10 0.50 20.35
N CYS A 34 -1.98 1.66 19.70
CA CYS A 34 -1.55 1.76 18.31
C CYS A 34 -0.30 2.62 18.20
N HIS A 35 0.81 1.98 17.83
CA HIS A 35 2.08 2.65 17.54
C HIS A 35 2.19 2.95 16.05
N MET A 36 2.31 4.23 15.70
CA MET A 36 2.24 4.69 14.32
C MET A 36 3.50 5.45 13.95
N LEU A 37 4.24 4.96 12.97
CA LEU A 37 5.32 5.71 12.34
C LEU A 37 4.76 6.78 11.42
N ALA A 38 5.41 7.93 11.33
CA ALA A 38 5.21 8.86 10.22
C ALA A 38 5.87 8.30 8.95
N GLY A 39 5.09 8.11 7.88
CA GLY A 39 5.61 7.75 6.56
C GLY A 39 5.96 8.95 5.69
N ASN A 40 6.43 8.71 4.46
CA ASN A 40 6.74 9.78 3.52
C ASN A 40 5.46 10.54 3.12
N HIS A 41 4.31 9.88 2.97
CA HIS A 41 3.03 10.55 2.63
C HIS A 41 2.43 11.34 3.80
N ASP A 42 2.75 10.94 5.02
CA ASP A 42 2.26 11.61 6.23
C ASP A 42 2.93 12.97 6.48
N THR A 43 4.13 13.19 5.93
CA THR A 43 4.99 14.34 6.27
C THR A 43 4.82 15.49 5.29
N PHE A 44 4.50 16.68 5.81
CA PHE A 44 4.25 17.85 4.95
C PHE A 44 5.50 18.26 4.17
N TYR A 45 6.67 18.25 4.82
CA TYR A 45 7.95 18.60 4.21
C TYR A 45 8.73 17.34 3.80
N LYS A 46 9.51 17.43 2.72
CA LYS A 46 10.42 16.35 2.30
C LYS A 46 11.65 16.23 3.19
N THR A 47 12.04 17.30 3.88
CA THR A 47 13.31 17.39 4.62
C THR A 47 13.18 17.12 6.12
N THR A 48 11.95 17.08 6.65
CA THR A 48 11.67 16.93 8.08
C THR A 48 10.32 16.25 8.32
N ASN A 49 10.23 15.49 9.41
CA ASN A 49 8.99 14.86 9.88
C ASN A 49 8.23 15.71 10.90
N GLU A 50 8.71 16.94 11.19
CA GLU A 50 8.18 17.79 12.26
C GLU A 50 6.67 18.02 12.14
N VAL A 51 6.19 18.31 10.92
CA VAL A 51 4.78 18.50 10.58
C VAL A 51 4.28 17.26 9.86
N ASN A 52 3.50 16.43 10.56
CA ASN A 52 2.94 15.20 10.01
C ASN A 52 1.46 15.00 10.38
N SER A 53 0.72 14.34 9.50
CA SER A 53 -0.73 14.16 9.61
C SER A 53 -1.17 13.29 10.80
N PRO A 54 -0.54 12.14 11.15
CA PRO A 54 -0.95 11.37 12.32
C PRO A 54 -0.90 12.18 13.61
N ALA A 55 0.21 12.90 13.85
CA ALA A 55 0.38 13.70 15.06
C ALA A 55 -0.59 14.90 15.13
N LEU A 56 -1.12 15.37 14.01
CA LEU A 56 -2.05 16.51 13.96
C LEU A 56 -3.52 16.09 14.02
N LEU A 57 -3.88 14.98 13.37
CA LEU A 57 -5.27 14.59 13.12
C LEU A 57 -5.86 13.60 14.13
N LEU A 58 -5.01 12.98 14.97
CA LEU A 58 -5.37 11.88 15.86
C LEU A 58 -5.14 12.18 17.35
N LYS A 59 -4.92 13.45 17.72
CA LYS A 59 -4.58 13.87 19.09
C LYS A 59 -5.65 13.55 20.14
N GLU A 60 -6.88 13.35 19.71
CA GLU A 60 -8.00 12.99 20.59
C GLU A 60 -7.92 11.54 21.11
N TYR A 61 -7.11 10.68 20.48
CA TYR A 61 -6.98 9.27 20.86
C TYR A 61 -5.78 9.07 21.77
N SER A 62 -6.01 8.79 23.05
CA SER A 62 -4.93 8.56 24.02
C SER A 62 -4.20 7.23 23.82
N ASN A 63 -4.80 6.28 23.10
CA ASN A 63 -4.22 4.98 22.76
C ASN A 63 -3.40 5.01 21.46
N ILE A 64 -3.33 6.15 20.78
CA ILE A 64 -2.54 6.30 19.55
C ILE A 64 -1.25 7.05 19.87
N ILE A 65 -0.12 6.41 19.59
CA ILE A 65 1.21 6.96 19.82
C ILE A 65 1.92 7.11 18.49
N THR A 66 2.22 8.35 18.13
CA THR A 66 2.83 8.69 16.84
C THR A 66 4.32 8.95 16.99
N TYR A 67 5.14 8.34 16.13
CA TYR A 67 6.60 8.45 16.12
C TYR A 67 7.05 9.18 14.87
N ARG A 68 7.61 10.38 15.06
CA ARG A 68 8.21 11.18 13.98
C ARG A 68 9.74 11.06 13.94
N ASP A 69 10.34 10.68 15.07
CA ASP A 69 11.77 10.55 15.29
C ASP A 69 12.13 9.08 15.60
N PRO A 70 13.31 8.60 15.18
CA PRO A 70 13.78 7.26 15.53
C PRO A 70 13.90 7.05 17.04
N CYS A 71 13.41 5.92 17.56
CA CYS A 71 13.50 5.60 18.99
C CYS A 71 13.49 4.10 19.27
N GLU A 72 14.05 3.71 20.42
CA GLU A 72 13.88 2.35 20.97
C GLU A 72 12.62 2.31 21.83
N LEU A 73 11.86 1.20 21.73
CA LEU A 73 10.72 0.91 22.59
C LEU A 73 10.90 -0.44 23.25
N THR A 74 10.39 -0.57 24.48
CA THR A 74 10.40 -1.84 25.23
C THR A 74 8.96 -2.24 25.56
N TYR A 75 8.55 -3.42 25.10
CA TYR A 75 7.28 -4.07 25.45
C TYR A 75 7.49 -5.57 25.66
N CYS A 76 6.84 -6.14 26.68
CA CYS A 76 6.89 -7.58 26.98
C CYS A 76 8.33 -8.15 26.95
N ASP A 77 9.27 -7.45 27.62
CA ASP A 77 10.70 -7.77 27.68
C ASP A 77 11.46 -7.73 26.33
N SER A 78 10.79 -7.39 25.23
CA SER A 78 11.39 -7.16 23.91
C SER A 78 11.68 -5.69 23.71
N THR A 79 12.91 -5.36 23.29
CA THR A 79 13.28 -4.00 22.89
C THR A 79 13.53 -3.96 21.40
N PHE A 80 12.87 -3.04 20.71
CA PHE A 80 12.91 -2.92 19.26
C PHE A 80 13.03 -1.47 18.82
N LEU A 81 13.53 -1.29 17.60
CA LEU A 81 13.73 0.03 17.02
C LEU A 81 12.52 0.46 16.20
N MET A 82 12.00 1.65 16.45
CA MET A 82 11.00 2.32 15.63
C MET A 82 11.69 3.32 14.73
N MET A 83 11.49 3.20 13.41
CA MET A 83 12.19 3.98 12.41
C MET A 83 11.19 4.64 11.43
N PRO A 84 10.72 5.87 11.72
CA PRO A 84 9.85 6.60 10.80
C PRO A 84 10.60 6.98 9.52
N TRP A 85 9.91 7.63 8.58
CA TRP A 85 10.50 8.05 7.30
C TRP A 85 11.84 8.77 7.49
N LEU A 86 12.84 8.32 6.75
CA LEU A 86 14.16 8.94 6.76
C LEU A 86 14.18 10.14 5.82
N CYS A 87 14.61 11.27 6.34
CA CYS A 87 14.72 12.52 5.62
C CYS A 87 16.05 13.20 5.95
N LYS A 88 16.36 14.28 5.24
CA LYS A 88 17.63 15.01 5.39
C LYS A 88 17.93 15.38 6.84
N GLU A 89 16.94 15.78 7.63
CA GLU A 89 17.14 16.19 9.02
C GLU A 89 17.50 15.03 9.96
N ASN A 90 16.83 13.87 9.82
CA ASN A 90 16.96 12.78 10.79
C ASN A 90 17.93 11.66 10.35
N TYR A 91 18.41 11.67 9.11
CA TYR A 91 19.19 10.57 8.52
C TYR A 91 20.44 10.20 9.32
N GLU A 92 21.29 11.18 9.67
CA GLU A 92 22.53 10.92 10.40
C GLU A 92 22.26 10.31 11.78
N GLY A 93 21.25 10.84 12.49
CA GLY A 93 20.80 10.33 13.78
C GLY A 93 20.25 8.91 13.68
N ALA A 94 19.44 8.63 12.66
CA ALA A 94 18.88 7.32 12.38
C ALA A 94 19.95 6.27 12.12
N VAL A 95 20.90 6.55 11.21
CA VAL A 95 22.02 5.64 10.90
C VAL A 95 22.89 5.39 12.14
N LYS A 96 23.16 6.45 12.93
CA LYS A 96 23.89 6.30 14.19
C LYS A 96 23.13 5.40 15.18
N LEU A 97 21.81 5.54 15.28
CA LEU A 97 20.99 4.71 16.16
C LEU A 97 20.95 3.25 15.70
N ILE A 98 20.76 3.01 14.40
CA ILE A 98 20.83 1.66 13.79
C ILE A 98 22.15 0.99 14.13
N ASN A 99 23.28 1.69 13.96
CA ASN A 99 24.60 1.10 14.22
C ASN A 99 24.82 0.79 15.71
N ASN A 100 24.33 1.63 16.63
CA ASN A 100 24.66 1.53 18.05
C ASN A 100 23.62 0.81 18.91
N THR A 101 22.39 0.60 18.41
CA THR A 101 21.34 -0.07 19.17
C THR A 101 21.72 -1.51 19.53
N LYS A 102 21.14 -2.06 20.60
CA LYS A 102 21.22 -3.49 20.91
C LYS A 102 20.00 -4.28 20.46
N CYS A 103 19.01 -3.60 19.87
CA CYS A 103 17.82 -4.25 19.33
C CYS A 103 18.19 -5.17 18.17
N ASP A 104 17.52 -6.31 18.12
CA ASP A 104 17.55 -7.29 17.05
C ASP A 104 16.29 -7.21 16.16
N LEU A 105 15.25 -6.50 16.61
CA LEU A 105 14.04 -6.20 15.84
C LEU A 105 13.96 -4.72 15.48
N MET A 106 13.48 -4.45 14.26
CA MET A 106 13.18 -3.10 13.80
C MET A 106 11.86 -3.01 13.04
N PHE A 107 11.12 -1.94 13.29
CA PHE A 107 9.88 -1.57 12.65
C PHE A 107 10.11 -0.23 11.97
N GLY A 108 10.09 -0.20 10.63
CA GLY A 108 10.46 0.96 9.83
C GLY A 108 9.48 1.38 8.75
N HIS A 109 9.69 2.58 8.23
CA HIS A 109 9.11 3.03 6.97
C HIS A 109 10.27 3.44 6.05
N LEU A 110 10.77 2.47 5.30
CA LEU A 110 12.10 2.50 4.68
C LEU A 110 12.03 2.34 3.17
N GLU A 111 12.97 2.96 2.49
CA GLU A 111 13.27 2.71 1.08
C GLU A 111 14.62 1.98 1.00
N VAL A 112 14.58 0.64 0.95
CA VAL A 112 15.76 -0.22 0.87
C VAL A 112 15.88 -0.73 -0.55
N ASN A 113 17.09 -0.63 -1.11
CA ASN A 113 17.33 -1.02 -2.49
C ASN A 113 17.12 -2.54 -2.73
N GLY A 114 16.81 -2.87 -3.97
CA GLY A 114 16.66 -4.22 -4.53
C GLY A 114 15.37 -4.96 -4.16
N PHE A 115 14.44 -4.35 -3.43
CA PHE A 115 13.14 -4.97 -3.10
C PHE A 115 12.10 -4.66 -4.17
N GLU A 116 11.15 -5.58 -4.33
CA GLU A 116 10.05 -5.43 -5.27
C GLU A 116 9.00 -4.49 -4.66
N MET A 117 8.87 -3.28 -5.22
CA MET A 117 8.02 -2.20 -4.71
C MET A 117 6.55 -2.42 -5.10
N ILE A 118 6.38 -2.82 -6.35
CA ILE A 118 5.15 -3.24 -7.02
C ILE A 118 5.54 -4.53 -7.75
N ARG A 119 4.60 -5.46 -7.93
CA ARG A 119 4.85 -6.71 -8.65
C ARG A 119 5.52 -6.46 -10.00
N GLY A 120 6.69 -7.05 -10.21
CA GLY A 120 7.55 -6.90 -11.39
C GLY A 120 8.52 -5.71 -11.37
N GLN A 121 8.42 -4.81 -10.39
CA GLN A 121 9.18 -3.56 -10.34
C GLN A 121 10.04 -3.48 -9.08
N PHE A 122 11.36 -3.41 -9.25
CA PHE A 122 12.34 -3.39 -8.16
C PHE A 122 12.84 -1.96 -7.87
N CYS A 123 13.03 -1.64 -6.59
CA CYS A 123 13.68 -0.42 -6.15
C CYS A 123 15.17 -0.47 -6.52
N ALA A 124 15.64 0.44 -7.36
CA ALA A 124 17.07 0.47 -7.74
C ALA A 124 17.92 1.27 -6.73
N GLU A 125 17.31 2.20 -6.00
CA GLU A 125 17.97 3.15 -5.12
C GLU A 125 17.51 3.00 -3.66
N GLY A 126 17.98 3.88 -2.78
CA GLY A 126 17.66 3.85 -1.35
C GLY A 126 18.79 3.27 -0.49
N LEU A 127 18.42 2.84 0.72
CA LEU A 127 19.33 2.35 1.75
C LEU A 127 19.99 1.04 1.32
N ASP A 128 21.29 0.91 1.61
CA ASP A 128 21.99 -0.37 1.45
C ASP A 128 21.47 -1.37 2.47
N ARG A 129 21.05 -2.55 1.99
CA ARG A 129 20.61 -3.70 2.79
C ARG A 129 21.56 -4.02 3.94
N LYS A 130 22.86 -3.87 3.72
CA LYS A 130 23.90 -4.17 4.71
C LYS A 130 23.78 -3.35 6.00
N LEU A 131 23.10 -2.20 5.94
CA LEU A 131 22.81 -1.40 7.12
C LEU A 131 21.98 -2.18 8.16
N PHE A 132 21.28 -3.23 7.72
CA PHE A 132 20.33 -3.98 8.52
C PHE A 132 20.81 -5.39 8.90
N ASP A 133 22.02 -5.81 8.51
CA ASP A 133 22.54 -7.19 8.70
C ASP A 133 22.61 -7.65 10.17
N LYS A 134 22.58 -6.70 11.12
CA LYS A 134 22.60 -6.97 12.56
C LYS A 134 21.24 -7.33 13.15
N PHE A 135 20.16 -7.04 12.45
CA PHE A 135 18.81 -7.33 12.91
C PHE A 135 18.44 -8.75 12.52
N ASP A 136 17.71 -9.43 13.39
CA ASP A 136 17.10 -10.71 13.07
C ASP A 136 15.92 -10.48 12.11
N MET A 137 15.11 -9.44 12.36
CA MET A 137 14.00 -9.07 11.49
C MET A 137 13.79 -7.56 11.43
N VAL A 138 13.59 -7.04 10.22
CA VAL A 138 13.21 -5.65 9.94
C VAL A 138 11.89 -5.65 9.19
N PHE A 139 10.84 -5.12 9.79
CA PHE A 139 9.54 -4.96 9.16
C PHE A 139 9.40 -3.55 8.59
N SER A 140 9.11 -3.42 7.30
CA SER A 140 8.95 -2.12 6.64
C SER A 140 7.60 -1.93 5.97
N GLY A 141 7.10 -0.68 5.98
CA GLY A 141 6.11 -0.17 5.03
C GLY A 141 6.77 0.48 3.81
N HIS A 142 6.13 1.49 3.23
CA HIS A 142 6.52 2.21 1.98
C HIS A 142 6.18 1.43 0.71
N PHE A 143 6.73 0.22 0.54
CA PHE A 143 6.42 -0.59 -0.64
C PHE A 143 5.06 -1.27 -0.52
N HIS A 144 4.30 -1.23 -1.62
CA HIS A 144 2.94 -1.75 -1.68
C HIS A 144 2.94 -3.26 -1.85
N HIS A 145 3.89 -3.82 -2.58
CA HIS A 145 4.03 -5.26 -2.73
C HIS A 145 4.70 -5.90 -1.50
N LYS A 146 4.17 -7.04 -1.08
CA LYS A 146 4.78 -7.85 -0.02
C LYS A 146 6.01 -8.56 -0.58
N SER A 147 7.19 -8.23 -0.08
CA SER A 147 8.45 -8.87 -0.48
C SER A 147 9.40 -9.02 0.70
N ASP A 148 10.27 -10.03 0.68
CA ASP A 148 11.24 -10.24 1.76
C ASP A 148 12.53 -10.94 1.27
N ASN A 149 13.57 -10.87 2.09
CA ASN A 149 14.84 -11.57 1.85
C ASN A 149 15.27 -12.45 3.03
N GLY A 150 14.35 -12.76 3.94
CA GLY A 150 14.62 -13.47 5.20
C GLY A 150 15.16 -12.63 6.36
N THR A 151 15.46 -11.34 6.13
CA THR A 151 15.85 -10.39 7.20
C THR A 151 14.97 -9.16 7.17
N ILE A 152 14.79 -8.55 6.00
CA ILE A 152 13.92 -7.40 5.80
C ILE A 152 12.64 -7.89 5.12
N TYR A 153 11.51 -7.48 5.68
CA TYR A 153 10.17 -7.86 5.28
C TYR A 153 9.37 -6.60 4.97
N TYR A 154 9.10 -6.35 3.70
CA TYR A 154 8.08 -5.39 3.29
C TYR A 154 6.72 -6.04 3.43
N LEU A 155 5.89 -5.45 4.29
CA LEU A 155 4.59 -6.05 4.66
C LEU A 155 3.51 -5.83 3.60
N GLY A 156 3.72 -4.89 2.68
CA GLY A 156 2.75 -4.48 1.68
C GLY A 156 1.59 -3.66 2.24
N ASN A 157 0.66 -3.29 1.36
CA ASN A 157 -0.58 -2.61 1.70
C ASN A 157 -1.73 -3.60 2.03
N PRO A 158 -2.70 -3.18 2.86
CA PRO A 158 -3.78 -4.06 3.29
C PRO A 158 -4.90 -4.28 2.26
N TYR A 159 -4.92 -3.50 1.18
CA TYR A 159 -5.91 -3.59 0.11
C TYR A 159 -5.31 -3.11 -1.21
N GLN A 160 -5.99 -3.42 -2.32
CA GLN A 160 -5.53 -3.04 -3.66
C GLN A 160 -5.83 -1.56 -3.91
N THR A 161 -4.85 -0.83 -4.43
CA THR A 161 -4.92 0.60 -4.69
C THR A 161 -5.07 0.93 -6.18
N ASN A 162 -4.52 0.08 -7.06
CA ASN A 162 -4.57 0.28 -8.51
C ASN A 162 -4.55 -1.06 -9.26
N TRP A 163 -4.62 -1.00 -10.59
CA TRP A 163 -4.66 -2.18 -11.46
C TRP A 163 -3.38 -3.04 -11.44
N MET A 164 -2.23 -2.51 -11.04
CA MET A 164 -0.99 -3.29 -10.88
C MET A 164 -1.09 -4.28 -9.72
N ASP A 165 -2.02 -4.04 -8.79
CA ASP A 165 -2.30 -4.91 -7.66
C ASP A 165 -3.23 -6.08 -8.05
N TYR A 166 -3.64 -6.18 -9.32
CA TYR A 166 -4.48 -7.27 -9.81
C TYR A 166 -3.83 -8.62 -9.52
N LYS A 167 -4.54 -9.47 -8.75
CA LYS A 167 -4.06 -10.77 -8.29
C LYS A 167 -2.75 -10.71 -7.48
N ASP A 168 -2.48 -9.58 -6.85
CA ASP A 168 -1.48 -9.44 -5.80
C ASP A 168 -2.15 -9.60 -4.43
N PRO A 169 -1.83 -10.63 -3.62
CA PRO A 169 -2.42 -10.83 -2.30
C PRO A 169 -2.20 -9.63 -1.38
N ARG A 170 -3.29 -9.13 -0.78
CA ARG A 170 -3.28 -7.98 0.13
C ARG A 170 -3.68 -8.41 1.53
N GLY A 171 -3.25 -7.69 2.56
CA GLY A 171 -3.61 -8.03 3.93
C GLY A 171 -2.71 -7.40 4.98
N PHE A 172 -2.70 -7.99 6.16
CA PHE A 172 -1.85 -7.54 7.26
C PHE A 172 -1.14 -8.73 7.90
N HIS A 173 -0.22 -8.44 8.80
CA HIS A 173 0.56 -9.47 9.48
C HIS A 173 0.35 -9.39 10.99
N ILE A 174 0.37 -10.55 11.62
CA ILE A 174 0.43 -10.69 13.08
C ILE A 174 1.84 -11.17 13.40
N PHE A 175 2.53 -10.42 14.26
CA PHE A 175 3.84 -10.79 14.75
C PHE A 175 3.75 -11.11 16.24
N ASP A 176 4.20 -12.30 16.61
CA ASP A 176 4.29 -12.74 18.00
C ASP A 176 5.71 -12.48 18.53
N PHE A 177 5.82 -11.65 19.56
CA PHE A 177 7.13 -11.26 20.13
C PHE A 177 7.83 -12.40 20.89
N GLU A 178 7.09 -13.40 21.39
CA GLU A 178 7.66 -14.53 22.13
C GLU A 178 8.18 -15.61 21.18
N THR A 179 7.38 -15.98 20.18
CA THR A 179 7.73 -17.04 19.23
C THR A 179 8.50 -16.54 18.01
N ARG A 180 8.45 -15.23 17.74
CA ARG A 180 8.94 -14.58 16.52
C ARG A 180 8.26 -15.09 15.24
N GLU A 181 7.05 -15.63 15.37
CA GLU A 181 6.25 -16.05 14.23
C GLU A 181 5.60 -14.83 13.56
N LEU A 182 5.72 -14.75 12.23
CA LEU A 182 5.03 -13.77 11.40
C LEU A 182 3.94 -14.48 10.59
N THR A 183 2.67 -14.26 10.95
CA THR A 183 1.52 -14.85 10.26
C THR A 183 0.85 -13.82 9.35
N PHE A 184 0.73 -14.12 8.06
CA PHE A 184 -0.03 -13.29 7.12
C PHE A 184 -1.53 -13.58 7.21
N VAL A 185 -2.32 -12.52 7.32
CA VAL A 185 -3.78 -12.55 7.27
C VAL A 185 -4.22 -11.86 5.98
N GLU A 186 -4.61 -12.68 5.01
CA GLU A 186 -5.06 -12.21 3.70
C GLU A 186 -6.41 -11.48 3.80
N ASN A 187 -6.52 -10.36 3.09
CA ASN A 187 -7.76 -9.63 2.94
C ASN A 187 -8.69 -10.45 2.01
N PRO A 188 -9.89 -10.84 2.48
CA PRO A 188 -10.78 -11.66 1.67
C PRO A 188 -11.44 -10.91 0.52
N ASN A 189 -11.25 -9.59 0.41
CA ASN A 189 -11.88 -8.74 -0.60
C ASN A 189 -10.91 -8.40 -1.74
N GLU A 190 -11.30 -8.72 -2.97
CA GLU A 190 -10.62 -8.28 -4.19
C GLU A 190 -11.40 -7.12 -4.83
N MET A 191 -10.72 -6.00 -5.08
CA MET A 191 -11.30 -4.80 -5.68
C MET A 191 -11.23 -4.80 -7.21
N PHE A 192 -10.20 -5.40 -7.80
CA PHE A 192 -9.95 -5.35 -9.25
C PHE A 192 -10.20 -6.70 -9.92
N HIS A 193 -11.11 -6.73 -10.90
CA HIS A 193 -11.52 -7.92 -11.64
C HIS A 193 -11.37 -7.74 -13.15
N LYS A 194 -10.96 -8.79 -13.86
CA LYS A 194 -10.95 -8.82 -15.33
C LYS A 194 -12.08 -9.72 -15.81
N TYR A 195 -12.91 -9.21 -16.72
CA TYR A 195 -13.96 -9.97 -17.38
C TYR A 195 -13.63 -10.12 -18.87
N PHE A 196 -13.40 -11.35 -19.31
CA PHE A 196 -13.09 -11.65 -20.71
C PHE A 196 -14.40 -11.84 -21.46
N TYR A 197 -14.75 -10.88 -22.32
CA TYR A 197 -15.94 -10.92 -23.15
C TYR A 197 -15.65 -11.61 -24.48
N ASN A 198 -16.43 -12.65 -24.80
CA ASN A 198 -16.30 -13.42 -26.02
C ASN A 198 -17.65 -14.02 -26.41
N ASP A 199 -18.33 -13.44 -27.40
CA ASP A 199 -19.72 -13.79 -27.75
C ASP A 199 -19.87 -14.71 -28.97
N LEU A 200 -18.79 -15.35 -29.46
CA LEU A 200 -18.81 -16.18 -30.68
C LEU A 200 -19.93 -17.22 -30.70
N ASP A 201 -20.16 -17.87 -29.56
CA ASP A 201 -21.13 -18.96 -29.39
C ASP A 201 -22.24 -18.62 -28.40
N TRP A 202 -22.42 -17.33 -28.07
CA TRP A 202 -23.38 -16.92 -27.05
C TRP A 202 -24.80 -16.84 -27.58
N THR A 203 -25.74 -17.22 -26.71
CA THR A 203 -27.17 -16.96 -26.89
C THR A 203 -27.63 -15.90 -25.92
N THR A 204 -28.83 -15.36 -26.14
CA THR A 204 -29.46 -14.44 -25.16
C THR A 204 -29.65 -15.08 -23.79
N GLU A 205 -29.83 -16.41 -23.72
CA GLU A 205 -29.96 -17.15 -22.46
C GLU A 205 -28.65 -17.18 -21.67
N THR A 206 -27.51 -17.39 -22.35
CA THR A 206 -26.17 -17.34 -21.75
C THR A 206 -25.89 -16.03 -21.01
N VAL A 207 -26.26 -14.91 -21.64
CA VAL A 207 -26.10 -13.58 -21.01
C VAL A 207 -27.05 -13.40 -19.84
N GLN A 208 -28.27 -13.95 -19.90
CA GLN A 208 -29.25 -13.88 -18.80
C GLN A 208 -28.82 -14.66 -17.55
N GLU A 209 -28.11 -15.78 -17.70
CA GLU A 209 -27.59 -16.58 -16.59
C GLU A 209 -26.35 -15.98 -15.92
N THR A 210 -25.62 -15.09 -16.62
CA THR A 210 -24.40 -14.47 -16.08
C THR A 210 -24.70 -13.58 -14.87
N ASN A 211 -24.00 -13.77 -13.75
CA ASN A 211 -24.23 -13.01 -12.52
C ASN A 211 -23.00 -12.17 -12.16
N PHE A 212 -23.21 -10.88 -11.87
CA PHE A 212 -22.16 -9.92 -11.51
C PHE A 212 -22.30 -9.36 -10.08
N GLU A 213 -23.22 -9.88 -9.26
CA GLU A 213 -23.44 -9.41 -7.88
C GLU A 213 -22.17 -9.53 -7.01
N ALA A 214 -21.31 -10.50 -7.30
CA ALA A 214 -20.02 -10.66 -6.62
C ALA A 214 -19.04 -9.50 -6.86
N TRP A 215 -19.28 -8.65 -7.86
CA TRP A 215 -18.45 -7.51 -8.23
C TRP A 215 -19.07 -6.17 -7.86
N LYS A 216 -20.06 -6.18 -6.97
CA LYS A 216 -20.64 -4.96 -6.42
C LYS A 216 -19.57 -4.10 -5.73
N ASN A 217 -19.53 -2.82 -6.06
CA ASN A 217 -18.52 -1.84 -5.61
C ASN A 217 -17.06 -2.19 -6.00
N CYS A 218 -16.86 -3.11 -6.95
CA CYS A 218 -15.54 -3.43 -7.49
C CYS A 218 -15.27 -2.64 -8.78
N TYR A 219 -13.99 -2.67 -9.20
CA TYR A 219 -13.50 -2.17 -10.48
C TYR A 219 -13.38 -3.35 -11.45
N VAL A 220 -14.07 -3.27 -12.59
CA VAL A 220 -14.10 -4.35 -13.59
C VAL A 220 -13.52 -3.87 -14.90
N LYS A 221 -12.52 -4.56 -15.41
CA LYS A 221 -11.96 -4.34 -16.75
C LYS A 221 -12.48 -5.42 -17.68
N ILE A 222 -13.31 -5.02 -18.64
CA ILE A 222 -13.81 -5.88 -19.69
C ILE A 222 -12.75 -5.95 -20.79
N ILE A 223 -12.24 -7.15 -21.05
CA ILE A 223 -11.30 -7.43 -22.13
C ILE A 223 -12.10 -8.11 -23.23
N VAL A 224 -12.28 -7.42 -24.36
CA VAL A 224 -13.08 -7.91 -25.48
C VAL A 224 -12.20 -8.76 -26.40
N GLU A 225 -12.44 -10.07 -26.42
CA GLU A 225 -11.77 -10.98 -27.35
C GLU A 225 -12.51 -11.07 -28.68
N ASN A 226 -13.83 -11.29 -28.61
CA ASN A 226 -14.70 -11.35 -29.79
C ASN A 226 -16.04 -10.68 -29.46
N LYS A 227 -16.44 -9.74 -30.33
CA LYS A 227 -17.69 -8.98 -30.24
C LYS A 227 -18.42 -9.01 -31.58
N THR A 228 -19.15 -10.10 -31.78
CA THR A 228 -19.96 -10.37 -32.97
C THR A 228 -21.36 -9.78 -32.84
N ASN A 229 -21.87 -9.58 -31.62
CA ASN A 229 -23.22 -9.06 -31.37
C ASN A 229 -23.20 -7.89 -30.38
N PRO A 230 -23.26 -6.63 -30.87
CA PRO A 230 -23.27 -5.44 -30.03
C PRO A 230 -24.40 -5.41 -28.99
N TYR A 231 -25.55 -6.00 -29.29
CA TYR A 231 -26.67 -6.05 -28.35
C TYR A 231 -26.36 -6.90 -27.12
N LEU A 232 -25.66 -8.04 -27.29
CA LEU A 232 -25.28 -8.88 -26.15
C LEU A 232 -24.29 -8.17 -25.22
N PHE A 233 -23.38 -7.39 -25.81
CA PHE A 233 -22.44 -6.56 -25.06
C PHE A 233 -23.17 -5.50 -24.22
N ASP A 234 -24.14 -4.80 -24.81
CA ASP A 234 -24.95 -3.80 -24.08
C ASP A 234 -25.74 -4.43 -22.93
N VAL A 235 -26.26 -5.65 -23.12
CA VAL A 235 -26.95 -6.39 -22.04
C VAL A 235 -25.98 -6.75 -20.91
N VAL A 236 -24.75 -7.18 -21.22
CA VAL A 236 -23.73 -7.44 -20.19
C VAL A 236 -23.41 -6.18 -19.39
N LEU A 237 -23.18 -5.06 -20.07
CA LEU A 237 -22.92 -3.77 -19.41
C LEU A 237 -24.07 -3.35 -18.50
N ASP A 238 -25.30 -3.40 -19.00
CA ASP A 238 -26.51 -3.08 -18.21
C ASP A 238 -26.63 -3.98 -16.98
N LYS A 239 -26.31 -5.28 -17.10
CA LYS A 239 -26.29 -6.20 -15.96
C LYS A 239 -25.21 -5.86 -14.94
N MET A 240 -24.00 -5.47 -15.36
CA MET A 240 -22.95 -5.02 -14.44
C MET A 240 -23.36 -3.74 -13.70
N TYR A 241 -23.93 -2.75 -14.40
CA TYR A 241 -24.45 -1.54 -13.76
C TYR A 241 -25.57 -1.84 -12.76
N LYS A 242 -26.50 -2.75 -13.11
CA LYS A 242 -27.58 -3.18 -12.22
C LYS A 242 -27.09 -3.93 -10.99
N ALA A 243 -26.03 -4.74 -11.11
CA ALA A 243 -25.37 -5.40 -9.99
C ALA A 243 -24.62 -4.42 -9.07
N GLY A 244 -24.45 -3.16 -9.50
CA GLY A 244 -23.76 -2.13 -8.74
C GLY A 244 -22.24 -2.23 -8.81
N VAL A 245 -21.70 -2.67 -9.94
CA VAL A 245 -20.25 -2.55 -10.21
C VAL A 245 -19.86 -1.07 -10.11
N GLY A 246 -18.75 -0.78 -9.41
CA GLY A 246 -18.36 0.59 -9.07
C GLY A 246 -17.78 1.34 -10.26
N ASP A 247 -16.90 0.69 -11.03
CA ASP A 247 -16.27 1.25 -12.22
C ASP A 247 -16.08 0.16 -13.28
N ILE A 248 -16.30 0.52 -14.55
CA ILE A 248 -16.17 -0.40 -15.68
C ILE A 248 -15.26 0.25 -16.72
N THR A 249 -14.15 -0.40 -17.03
CA THR A 249 -13.26 -0.04 -18.14
C THR A 249 -13.39 -1.09 -19.24
N VAL A 250 -13.46 -0.69 -20.51
CA VAL A 250 -13.54 -1.60 -21.65
C VAL A 250 -12.26 -1.49 -22.46
N VAL A 251 -11.66 -2.64 -22.78
CA VAL A 251 -10.45 -2.75 -23.59
C VAL A 251 -10.76 -3.62 -24.81
N GLU A 252 -10.72 -3.01 -26.00
CA GLU A 252 -11.06 -3.69 -27.27
C GLU A 252 -9.81 -4.12 -28.07
N SER A 253 -8.62 -3.68 -27.67
CA SER A 253 -7.34 -4.03 -28.31
C SER A 253 -6.31 -4.48 -27.29
N PHE A 254 -5.60 -5.58 -27.57
CA PHE A 254 -4.48 -6.04 -26.73
C PHE A 254 -3.36 -4.99 -26.60
N ALA A 255 -3.20 -4.10 -27.58
CA ALA A 255 -2.21 -3.02 -27.52
C ALA A 255 -2.55 -1.95 -26.45
N GLU A 256 -3.80 -1.87 -26.00
CA GLU A 256 -4.22 -0.97 -24.91
C GLU A 256 -3.90 -1.54 -23.53
N LEU A 257 -3.74 -2.87 -23.40
CA LEU A 257 -3.36 -3.52 -22.14
C LEU A 257 -1.90 -3.24 -21.76
N ASP A 258 -0.99 -3.26 -22.74
CA ASP A 258 0.45 -3.04 -22.52
C ASP A 258 0.79 -1.58 -22.17
N ASN A 259 -0.03 -0.63 -22.64
CA ASN A 259 0.18 0.81 -22.40
C ASN A 259 -0.25 1.25 -20.99
N GLU A 260 -1.10 0.50 -20.29
CA GLU A 260 -1.57 0.87 -18.95
C GLU A 260 -0.64 0.38 -17.84
N GLU A 261 0.10 -0.72 -18.04
CA GLU A 261 1.19 -1.12 -17.13
C GLU A 261 2.33 -0.10 -17.09
N THR A 262 2.41 0.75 -18.13
CA THR A 262 3.38 1.85 -18.26
C THR A 262 2.88 3.19 -17.71
N ILE A 263 1.60 3.32 -17.36
CA ILE A 263 1.09 4.45 -16.56
C ILE A 263 1.46 4.16 -15.11
N ILE A 264 2.77 4.12 -14.89
CA ILE A 264 3.39 4.26 -13.60
C ILE A 264 2.80 5.51 -12.96
N ASP A 265 2.82 5.50 -11.65
CA ASP A 265 2.66 6.58 -10.72
C ASP A 265 3.58 7.81 -11.00
N GLU A 266 3.58 8.30 -12.25
CA GLU A 266 4.12 9.57 -12.69
C GLU A 266 3.47 10.70 -11.87
N ALA A 267 2.29 10.49 -11.27
CA ALA A 267 1.70 11.51 -10.40
C ALA A 267 2.40 11.63 -9.04
N GLN A 268 2.83 10.53 -8.40
CA GLN A 268 3.42 10.63 -7.05
C GLN A 268 4.93 10.92 -7.07
N ASP A 269 5.67 10.48 -8.10
CA ASP A 269 7.13 10.64 -8.11
C ASP A 269 7.77 11.29 -9.35
N THR A 270 6.99 11.84 -10.29
CA THR A 270 7.59 12.62 -11.40
C THR A 270 8.43 13.78 -10.90
N MET A 271 8.08 14.41 -9.78
CA MET A 271 8.92 15.48 -9.21
C MET A 271 10.24 14.95 -8.65
N THR A 272 10.29 13.73 -8.11
CA THR A 272 11.51 13.15 -7.56
C THR A 272 12.41 12.62 -8.68
N ILE A 273 11.82 12.00 -9.72
CA ILE A 273 12.50 11.61 -10.97
C ILE A 273 13.04 12.85 -11.72
N LEU A 274 12.26 13.93 -11.81
CA LEU A 274 12.72 15.18 -12.41
C LEU A 274 13.81 15.85 -11.57
N SER A 275 13.74 15.77 -10.23
CA SER A 275 14.76 16.36 -9.36
C SER A 275 16.08 15.60 -9.47
N SER A 276 16.06 14.26 -9.52
CA SER A 276 17.26 13.46 -9.72
C SER A 276 17.87 13.67 -11.11
N TYR A 277 17.06 13.93 -12.13
CA TYR A 277 17.55 14.31 -13.46
C TYR A 277 18.23 15.67 -13.48
N ILE A 278 17.72 16.66 -12.72
CA ILE A 278 18.32 18.00 -12.62
C ILE A 278 19.62 17.96 -11.81
N ASP A 279 19.66 17.21 -10.71
CA ASP A 279 20.87 17.06 -9.88
C ASP A 279 22.00 16.27 -10.57
N GLN A 280 21.69 15.51 -11.63
CA GLN A 280 22.68 14.85 -12.50
C GLN A 280 23.22 15.75 -13.62
N MET A 281 22.61 16.92 -13.83
CA MET A 281 23.01 17.89 -14.87
C MET A 281 23.94 19.00 -14.36
N ASP A 282 24.29 18.99 -13.07
CA ASP A 282 25.32 19.82 -12.43
C ASP A 282 26.56 18.98 -12.03
#